data_AF-A0A8D8DU38-F1
#
_entry.id   AF-A0A8D8DU38-F1
#
_cell.length_a   1.000
_cell.length_b   1.000
_cell.length_c   1.000
_cell.angle_alpha   90.00
_cell.angle_beta   90.00
_cell.angle_gamma   90.00
#
_symmetry.space_group_name_H-M   'P 1'
#
loop_
_entity.id
_entity.type
_entity.pdbx_description
1 polymer ?
#
loop_
_entity_poly.entity_id
_entity_poly.type
_entity_poly.pdbx_seq_one_letter_code
_entity_poly.pdbx_strand_id
1 'polypeptide(L)'
;PPSPSPEQQKRLIVIEPLELLKFTKPSIKHALQYESIQGHAMTILRNIVGNKKVLVACLLGAVITVCAITIPVVIVTSYDDVHGDAQAFAGRDVLDEVPLIDGHNDLPFNIYKVERNLLANFDLDSNLKQHPVWGKTDSSHTDLPRLRQGKLGAQFWVAYIRCADTQYKDAVARTMEQIDVAKRVIAKYPDDLKFVTSADGIEEAFREKKIGSLLVVEGGHSIDSRLAVLRLFYELGVRYMTLTHSCNTPWADASTIDDEIEPQLNNLSDWGRNVIWEMNRLGMMIDISHVSYGVMRDAIRYSKAPVIFSHSSSHKVFQHHRNVQDDVLTELIENGGIVMVNFYPLFVGGNTIDNVVKHFNHIKSVTGPDHIGIGGDHD
;
A
#
# COMPACT_ATOMS: atom_id res chain seq x y z
N PRO A 1 -7.78 49.27 -13.40
CA PRO A 1 -7.52 50.73 -13.26
C PRO A 1 -6.11 50.95 -12.70
N PRO A 2 -5.38 51.99 -13.16
CA PRO A 2 -3.97 51.88 -13.53
C PRO A 2 -2.99 52.41 -12.47
N SER A 3 -1.73 52.00 -12.62
CA SER A 3 -0.54 52.61 -11.99
C SER A 3 -0.14 53.95 -12.64
N PRO A 4 0.37 54.90 -11.84
CA PRO A 4 1.64 55.58 -12.17
C PRO A 4 2.53 55.76 -10.91
N SER A 5 3.83 55.42 -10.90
CA SER A 5 5.03 56.05 -11.51
C SER A 5 5.78 57.03 -10.57
N PRO A 6 7.12 57.11 -10.69
CA PRO A 6 8.06 57.42 -9.60
C PRO A 6 8.63 58.84 -9.68
N GLU A 7 9.06 59.41 -8.55
CA GLU A 7 10.24 60.28 -8.40
C GLU A 7 10.27 60.98 -7.03
N GLN A 8 11.45 60.95 -6.37
CA GLN A 8 12.13 62.03 -5.63
C GLN A 8 12.97 61.40 -4.49
N GLN A 9 14.23 61.06 -4.77
CA GLN A 9 15.43 61.90 -4.55
C GLN A 9 15.80 62.18 -3.08
N LYS A 10 16.95 61.60 -2.71
CA LYS A 10 18.10 62.21 -2.00
C LYS A 10 17.82 62.93 -0.66
N ARG A 11 18.49 62.44 0.40
CA ARG A 11 19.41 63.25 1.23
C ARG A 11 20.31 62.39 2.13
N LEU A 12 21.59 62.37 1.79
CA LEU A 12 22.74 62.27 2.71
C LEU A 12 22.80 63.54 3.57
N ILE A 13 23.06 63.44 4.89
CA ILE A 13 23.93 64.31 5.74
C ILE A 13 24.16 63.51 7.06
N VAL A 14 25.29 62.86 7.34
CA VAL A 14 26.55 63.29 8.03
C VAL A 14 26.37 64.24 9.24
N ILE A 15 26.94 63.89 10.39
CA ILE A 15 27.81 64.71 11.29
C ILE A 15 27.95 64.00 12.66
N GLU A 16 29.20 63.71 13.05
CA GLU A 16 29.68 63.27 14.37
C GLU A 16 29.87 64.48 15.36
N PRO A 17 30.74 64.42 16.41
CA PRO A 17 30.47 64.14 17.82
C PRO A 17 30.77 65.37 18.74
N LEU A 18 30.99 65.16 20.06
CA LEU A 18 31.35 66.11 21.15
C LEU A 18 30.14 66.69 21.93
N GLU A 19 30.08 66.83 23.27
CA GLU A 19 31.03 66.78 24.39
C GLU A 19 30.31 66.37 25.69
N LEU A 20 31.01 65.75 26.66
CA LEU A 20 31.40 66.41 27.92
C LEU A 20 32.12 65.43 28.85
N LEU A 21 33.45 65.49 28.81
CA LEU A 21 34.32 65.21 29.96
C LEU A 21 33.95 66.15 31.11
N LYS A 22 33.89 65.64 32.35
CA LYS A 22 34.43 66.30 33.55
C LYS A 22 34.46 65.34 34.77
N PHE A 23 35.68 65.10 35.26
CA PHE A 23 36.11 64.74 36.64
C PHE A 23 35.53 63.46 37.28
N THR A 24 36.32 62.42 37.61
CA THR A 24 37.31 62.37 38.71
C THR A 24 38.01 60.99 38.74
N LYS A 25 39.27 60.92 39.22
CA LYS A 25 40.03 59.68 39.50
C LYS A 25 39.29 58.74 40.47
N PRO A 26 39.49 57.41 40.35
CA PRO A 26 39.91 56.65 41.53
C PRO A 26 41.09 55.69 41.30
N SER A 27 42.13 55.92 42.11
CA SER A 27 42.78 54.95 43.00
C SER A 27 43.33 53.61 42.44
N ILE A 28 44.64 53.46 42.59
CA ILE A 28 45.51 52.28 42.43
C ILE A 28 45.06 51.04 43.26
N LYS A 29 43.97 51.10 44.04
CA LYS A 29 43.45 49.97 44.83
C LYS A 29 42.83 48.83 44.00
N HIS A 30 42.26 49.09 42.81
CA HIS A 30 41.59 48.03 42.04
C HIS A 30 42.54 47.15 41.22
N ALA A 31 43.71 47.66 40.80
CA ALA A 31 44.70 46.85 40.08
C ALA A 31 45.38 45.82 41.00
N LEU A 32 45.66 46.20 42.26
CA LEU A 32 46.25 45.31 43.26
C LEU A 32 45.27 44.19 43.72
N GLN A 33 43.96 44.40 43.57
CA GLN A 33 42.96 43.39 43.93
C GLN A 33 42.81 42.32 42.84
N TYR A 34 43.02 42.67 41.56
CA TYR A 34 42.98 41.72 40.44
C TYR A 34 44.21 40.80 40.40
N GLU A 35 45.42 41.31 40.67
CA GLU A 35 46.63 40.48 40.79
C GLU A 35 46.58 39.53 42.00
N SER A 36 45.98 39.96 43.12
CA SER A 36 45.80 39.11 44.31
C SER A 36 44.81 37.96 44.07
N ILE A 37 43.74 38.18 43.32
CA ILE A 37 42.74 37.15 42.97
C ILE A 37 43.31 36.14 41.96
N GLN A 38 44.10 36.60 40.98
CA GLN A 38 44.78 35.69 40.04
C GLN A 38 45.88 34.87 40.72
N GLY A 39 46.64 35.46 41.66
CA GLY A 39 47.63 34.75 42.46
C GLY A 39 47.02 33.68 43.38
N HIS A 40 45.88 33.98 44.02
CA HIS A 40 45.13 33.01 44.82
C HIS A 40 44.55 31.88 43.97
N ALA A 41 43.96 32.19 42.81
CA ALA A 41 43.44 31.17 41.90
C ALA A 41 44.56 30.25 41.38
N MET A 42 45.72 30.80 40.99
CA MET A 42 46.88 30.00 40.56
C MET A 42 47.47 29.14 41.68
N THR A 43 47.46 29.61 42.93
CA THR A 43 47.96 28.85 44.09
C THR A 43 47.02 27.70 44.45
N ILE A 44 45.70 27.93 44.37
CA ILE A 44 44.68 26.89 44.55
C ILE A 44 44.80 25.83 43.45
N LEU A 45 44.95 26.24 42.18
CA LEU A 45 45.19 25.33 41.05
C LEU A 45 46.48 24.51 41.23
N ARG A 46 47.59 25.12 41.68
CA ARG A 46 48.83 24.41 41.98
C ARG A 46 48.67 23.37 43.10
N ASN A 47 47.93 23.69 44.16
CA ASN A 47 47.68 22.77 45.27
C ASN A 47 46.74 21.61 44.88
N ILE A 48 45.77 21.86 43.99
CA ILE A 48 44.88 20.83 43.44
C ILE A 48 45.67 19.88 42.51
N VAL A 49 46.55 20.41 41.66
CA VAL A 49 47.36 19.63 40.72
C VAL A 49 48.48 18.85 41.44
N GLY A 50 49.04 19.38 42.53
CA GLY A 50 50.11 18.73 43.31
C GLY A 50 49.62 17.60 44.23
N ASN A 51 48.34 17.58 44.60
CA ASN A 51 47.79 16.58 45.49
C ASN A 51 47.21 15.39 44.71
N LYS A 52 48.00 14.32 44.61
CA LYS A 52 47.61 13.08 43.90
C LYS A 52 46.23 12.56 44.32
N LYS A 53 45.81 12.72 45.58
CA LYS A 53 44.49 12.29 46.05
C LYS A 53 43.34 13.11 45.47
N VAL A 54 43.54 14.43 45.34
CA VAL A 54 42.55 15.34 44.74
C VAL A 54 42.47 15.13 43.23
N LEU A 55 43.62 14.93 42.57
CA LEU A 55 43.67 14.63 41.14
C LEU A 55 42.94 13.31 40.80
N VAL A 56 43.17 12.27 41.60
CA VAL A 56 42.47 10.97 41.47
C VAL A 56 40.97 11.12 41.73
N ALA A 57 40.56 11.92 42.72
CA ALA A 57 39.14 12.19 42.98
C ALA A 57 38.46 12.96 41.83
N CYS A 58 39.14 13.95 41.24
CA CYS A 58 38.64 14.66 40.06
C CYS A 58 38.56 13.77 38.82
N LEU A 59 39.53 12.88 38.61
CA LEU A 59 39.51 11.89 37.52
C LEU A 59 38.38 10.88 37.72
N LEU A 60 38.19 10.35 38.94
CA LEU A 60 37.06 9.47 39.28
C LEU A 60 35.73 10.19 39.08
N GLY A 61 35.62 11.45 39.52
CA GLY A 61 34.43 12.28 39.29
C GLY A 61 34.13 12.45 37.81
N ALA A 62 35.13 12.79 37.00
CA ALA A 62 34.98 12.93 35.55
C ALA A 62 34.59 11.61 34.88
N VAL A 63 35.18 10.47 35.28
CA VAL A 63 34.80 9.15 34.76
C VAL A 63 33.37 8.80 35.15
N ILE A 64 32.96 9.05 36.40
CA ILE A 64 31.58 8.82 36.85
C ILE A 64 30.61 9.71 36.07
N THR A 65 30.92 10.99 35.85
CA THR A 65 30.06 11.89 35.06
C THR A 65 29.99 11.47 33.60
N VAL A 66 31.10 11.07 32.98
CA VAL A 66 31.11 10.54 31.61
C VAL A 66 30.29 9.26 31.54
N CYS A 67 30.45 8.31 32.47
CA CYS A 67 29.63 7.09 32.52
C CYS A 67 28.15 7.42 32.78
N ALA A 68 27.82 8.36 33.66
CA ALA A 68 26.45 8.75 33.98
C ALA A 68 25.74 9.48 32.83
N ILE A 69 26.47 10.01 31.84
CA ILE A 69 25.88 10.62 30.64
C ILE A 69 25.91 9.64 29.46
N THR A 70 27.02 8.94 29.25
CA THR A 70 27.19 7.99 28.13
C THR A 70 26.34 6.75 28.29
N ILE A 71 26.16 6.20 29.50
CA ILE A 71 25.34 5.01 29.70
C ILE A 71 23.86 5.30 29.39
N PRO A 72 23.23 6.39 29.90
CA PRO A 72 21.87 6.74 29.48
C PRO A 72 21.77 7.10 28.01
N VAL A 73 22.75 7.79 27.41
CA VAL A 73 22.72 8.10 25.97
C VAL A 73 22.83 6.83 25.13
N VAL A 74 23.72 5.90 25.48
CA VAL A 74 23.83 4.58 24.82
C VAL A 74 22.56 3.77 25.01
N ILE A 75 21.99 3.77 26.22
CA ILE A 75 20.71 3.11 26.51
C ILE A 75 19.60 3.73 25.67
N VAL A 76 19.49 5.06 25.59
CA VAL A 76 18.47 5.78 24.80
C VAL A 76 18.68 5.54 23.30
N THR A 77 19.91 5.57 22.79
CA THR A 77 20.19 5.24 21.38
C THR A 77 19.94 3.77 21.08
N SER A 78 20.17 2.86 22.04
CA SER A 78 19.81 1.45 21.90
C SER A 78 18.32 1.18 22.14
N TYR A 79 17.59 2.14 22.73
CA TYR A 79 16.15 2.05 22.96
C TYR A 79 15.38 2.56 21.73
N ASP A 80 15.93 3.52 21.00
CA ASP A 80 15.42 3.95 19.69
C ASP A 80 15.63 2.87 18.60
N ASP A 81 16.64 2.00 18.73
CA ASP A 81 16.80 0.79 17.91
C ASP A 81 15.82 -0.36 18.30
N VAL A 82 15.03 -0.20 19.37
CA VAL A 82 14.02 -1.18 19.82
C VAL A 82 12.61 -0.81 19.34
N HIS A 83 12.47 0.22 18.48
CA HIS A 83 11.28 0.40 17.66
C HIS A 83 11.26 -0.57 16.48
N GLY A 84 11.07 -1.84 16.82
CA GLY A 84 10.45 -2.86 15.98
C GLY A 84 11.04 -2.97 14.59
N ASP A 85 12.23 -3.59 14.52
CA ASP A 85 12.56 -4.45 13.40
C ASP A 85 11.30 -5.27 13.10
N ALA A 86 10.67 -5.03 11.95
CA ALA A 86 9.50 -5.76 11.53
C ALA A 86 9.90 -7.23 11.55
N GLN A 87 9.49 -7.93 12.63
CA GLN A 87 10.05 -9.18 13.09
C GLN A 87 10.42 -10.03 11.88
N ALA A 88 11.72 -10.20 11.63
CA ALA A 88 12.21 -10.95 10.47
C ALA A 88 11.70 -12.38 10.59
N PHE A 89 10.51 -12.64 10.05
CA PHE A 89 9.88 -13.95 10.13
C PHE A 89 10.63 -14.87 9.16
N ALA A 90 10.87 -16.10 9.60
CA ALA A 90 11.58 -17.08 8.79
C ALA A 90 10.85 -17.31 7.46
N GLY A 91 11.54 -17.12 6.33
CA GLY A 91 10.99 -17.25 4.99
C GLY A 91 10.68 -15.91 4.30
N ARG A 92 10.83 -14.76 4.95
CA ARG A 92 10.66 -13.44 4.31
C ARG A 92 11.69 -13.15 3.19
N ASP A 93 12.84 -13.81 3.25
CA ASP A 93 13.90 -13.80 2.24
C ASP A 93 13.45 -14.41 0.91
N VAL A 94 12.49 -15.35 0.91
CA VAL A 94 11.94 -15.91 -0.34
C VAL A 94 11.33 -14.84 -1.24
N LEU A 95 10.81 -13.76 -0.65
CA LEU A 95 10.19 -12.65 -1.37
C LEU A 95 11.23 -11.74 -2.06
N ASP A 96 12.53 -11.91 -1.78
CA ASP A 96 13.62 -11.26 -2.52
C ASP A 96 13.97 -12.03 -3.80
N GLU A 97 13.59 -13.31 -3.88
CA GLU A 97 13.90 -14.20 -5.00
C GLU A 97 12.68 -14.49 -5.89
N VAL A 98 11.48 -14.46 -5.32
CA VAL A 98 10.21 -14.74 -6.00
C VAL A 98 9.26 -13.56 -5.80
N PRO A 99 8.69 -12.98 -6.88
CA PRO A 99 7.76 -11.87 -6.74
C PRO A 99 6.50 -12.31 -6.00
N LEU A 100 6.17 -11.62 -4.91
CA LEU A 100 4.83 -11.71 -4.34
C LEU A 100 3.84 -11.04 -5.30
N ILE A 101 2.83 -11.77 -5.74
CA ILE A 101 1.79 -11.27 -6.65
C ILE A 101 0.47 -11.26 -5.90
N ASP A 102 -0.10 -10.06 -5.68
CA ASP A 102 -1.45 -9.91 -5.15
C ASP A 102 -2.47 -9.76 -6.29
N GLY A 103 -3.51 -10.60 -6.22
CA GLY A 103 -4.52 -10.76 -7.25
C GLY A 103 -5.56 -9.66 -7.36
N HIS A 104 -5.77 -8.82 -6.33
CA HIS A 104 -6.92 -7.91 -6.30
C HIS A 104 -6.73 -6.78 -5.26
N ASN A 105 -6.68 -5.53 -5.72
CA ASN A 105 -6.57 -4.34 -4.89
C ASN A 105 -7.37 -3.16 -5.46
N ASP A 106 -8.22 -2.58 -4.62
CA ASP A 106 -9.24 -1.57 -4.96
C ASP A 106 -8.79 -0.12 -4.80
N LEU A 107 -7.49 0.13 -4.63
CA LEU A 107 -6.93 1.48 -4.54
C LEU A 107 -7.47 2.44 -5.63
N PRO A 108 -7.59 2.07 -6.93
CA PRO A 108 -8.15 2.98 -7.94
C PRO A 108 -9.56 3.47 -7.58
N PHE A 109 -10.43 2.58 -7.09
CA PHE A 109 -11.78 2.95 -6.67
C PHE A 109 -11.78 3.90 -5.46
N ASN A 110 -10.86 3.71 -4.52
CA ASN A 110 -10.73 4.64 -3.39
C ASN A 110 -10.19 6.01 -3.79
N ILE A 111 -9.29 6.07 -4.77
CA ILE A 111 -8.85 7.36 -5.34
C ILE A 111 -10.05 8.08 -5.97
N TYR A 112 -10.95 7.36 -6.64
CA TYR A 112 -12.20 7.94 -7.12
C TYR A 112 -13.10 8.41 -5.97
N LYS A 113 -13.29 7.59 -4.94
CA LYS A 113 -14.18 7.87 -3.80
C LYS A 113 -13.72 9.09 -3.00
N VAL A 114 -12.42 9.19 -2.72
CA VAL A 114 -11.82 10.22 -1.85
C VAL A 114 -11.44 11.46 -2.66
N GLU A 115 -10.71 11.28 -3.76
CA GLU A 115 -10.08 12.38 -4.52
C GLU A 115 -10.75 12.68 -5.87
N ARG A 116 -11.82 11.95 -6.22
CA ARG A 116 -12.51 12.12 -7.52
C ARG A 116 -11.56 11.98 -8.71
N ASN A 117 -10.59 11.07 -8.62
CA ASN A 117 -9.54 10.83 -9.61
C ASN A 117 -8.56 12.00 -9.85
N LEU A 118 -8.57 13.02 -8.98
CA LEU A 118 -7.64 14.16 -9.01
C LEU A 118 -6.31 13.78 -8.36
N LEU A 119 -5.40 13.20 -9.14
CA LEU A 119 -4.10 12.71 -8.64
C LEU A 119 -3.14 13.80 -8.13
N ALA A 120 -3.47 15.09 -8.31
CA ALA A 120 -2.74 16.18 -7.68
C ALA A 120 -2.90 16.16 -6.14
N ASN A 121 -4.00 15.58 -5.64
CA ASN A 121 -4.29 15.48 -4.21
C ASN A 121 -3.92 14.12 -3.61
N PHE A 122 -3.51 13.16 -4.45
CA PHE A 122 -3.20 11.80 -4.02
C PHE A 122 -1.69 11.59 -4.01
N ASP A 123 -1.15 11.17 -2.87
CA ASP A 123 0.27 10.85 -2.74
C ASP A 123 0.52 9.43 -2.21
N LEU A 124 0.84 8.51 -3.14
CA LEU A 124 1.16 7.12 -2.85
C LEU A 124 2.50 6.96 -2.13
N ASP A 125 3.43 7.92 -2.20
CA ASP A 125 4.73 7.82 -1.51
C ASP A 125 4.62 8.17 -0.02
N SER A 126 3.49 8.76 0.38
CA SER A 126 3.16 9.05 1.77
C SER A 126 2.53 7.86 2.48
N ASN A 127 2.67 7.79 3.80
CA ASN A 127 1.92 6.82 4.61
C ASN A 127 0.45 7.24 4.70
N LEU A 128 -0.42 6.62 3.91
CA LEU A 128 -1.83 6.99 3.82
C LEU A 128 -2.61 6.78 5.12
N LYS A 129 -2.17 5.86 6.01
CA LYS A 129 -2.78 5.71 7.34
C LYS A 129 -2.57 6.94 8.23
N GLN A 130 -1.52 7.72 7.99
CA GLN A 130 -1.21 8.92 8.75
C GLN A 130 -1.74 10.19 8.06
N HIS A 131 -2.25 10.08 6.83
CA HIS A 131 -2.74 11.22 6.08
C HIS A 131 -4.07 11.75 6.66
N PRO A 132 -4.28 13.07 6.78
CA PRO A 132 -5.44 13.65 7.49
C PRO A 132 -6.83 13.28 6.95
N VAL A 133 -6.91 12.97 5.64
CA VAL A 133 -8.13 12.52 4.95
C VAL A 133 -8.15 10.99 4.86
N TRP A 134 -7.24 10.40 4.09
CA TRP A 134 -7.11 8.96 3.90
C TRP A 134 -7.02 8.13 5.18
N GLY A 135 -6.28 8.57 6.20
CA GLY A 135 -6.14 7.83 7.46
C GLY A 135 -7.42 7.74 8.29
N LYS A 136 -8.47 8.48 7.92
CA LYS A 136 -9.81 8.40 8.52
C LYS A 136 -10.77 7.53 7.71
N THR A 137 -10.31 6.96 6.59
CA THR A 137 -11.10 6.05 5.77
C THR A 137 -10.75 4.61 6.12
N ASP A 138 -11.74 3.73 6.05
CA ASP A 138 -11.56 2.27 6.22
C ASP A 138 -10.88 1.61 5.00
N SER A 139 -10.24 2.42 4.14
CA SER A 139 -9.84 2.09 2.78
C SER A 139 -8.48 2.74 2.46
N SER A 140 -7.57 2.68 3.45
CA SER A 140 -6.21 3.24 3.42
C SER A 140 -5.17 2.13 3.64
N HIS A 141 -5.33 1.02 2.93
CA HIS A 141 -4.50 -0.17 3.08
C HIS A 141 -3.21 -0.10 2.25
N THR A 142 -3.20 0.65 1.14
CA THR A 142 -2.11 0.61 0.16
C THR A 142 -1.35 1.94 0.06
N ASP A 143 -0.04 1.90 0.25
CA ASP A 143 0.91 2.98 -0.09
C ASP A 143 2.30 2.43 -0.39
N LEU A 144 3.15 3.18 -1.10
CA LEU A 144 4.48 2.73 -1.49
C LEU A 144 5.35 2.30 -0.29
N PRO A 145 5.38 3.02 0.85
CA PRO A 145 6.12 2.56 2.02
C PRO A 145 5.71 1.14 2.45
N ARG A 146 4.42 0.86 2.55
CA ARG A 146 3.92 -0.48 2.94
C ARG A 146 4.04 -1.51 1.83
N LEU A 147 3.91 -1.14 0.56
CA LEU A 147 4.16 -2.04 -0.57
C LEU A 147 5.63 -2.50 -0.59
N ARG A 148 6.57 -1.56 -0.40
CA ARG A 148 8.01 -1.85 -0.27
C ARG A 148 8.28 -2.71 0.97
N GLN A 149 7.69 -2.37 2.12
CA GLN A 149 7.80 -3.18 3.34
C GLN A 149 7.20 -4.58 3.16
N GLY A 150 6.11 -4.73 2.40
CA GLY A 150 5.51 -6.01 2.04
C GLY A 150 6.30 -6.84 1.04
N LYS A 151 7.33 -6.23 0.40
CA LYS A 151 8.08 -6.82 -0.72
C LYS A 151 7.16 -7.26 -1.87
N LEU A 152 6.15 -6.46 -2.18
CA LEU A 152 5.24 -6.76 -3.29
C LEU A 152 6.03 -6.73 -4.61
N GLY A 153 5.91 -7.79 -5.41
CA GLY A 153 6.55 -7.90 -6.72
C GLY A 153 5.61 -7.54 -7.87
N ALA A 154 4.31 -7.82 -7.72
CA ALA A 154 3.28 -7.36 -8.66
C ALA A 154 1.91 -7.17 -8.01
N GLN A 155 1.10 -6.31 -8.61
CA GLN A 155 -0.26 -6.00 -8.20
C GLN A 155 -1.19 -5.98 -9.42
N PHE A 156 -2.34 -6.61 -9.28
CA PHE A 156 -3.50 -6.38 -10.15
C PHE A 156 -4.35 -5.24 -9.57
N TRP A 157 -4.41 -4.12 -10.28
CA TRP A 157 -5.14 -2.90 -9.89
C TRP A 157 -6.54 -2.90 -10.48
N VAL A 158 -7.55 -2.81 -9.61
CA VAL A 158 -8.94 -3.10 -9.97
C VAL A 158 -9.64 -1.86 -10.51
N ALA A 159 -10.15 -1.95 -11.74
CA ALA A 159 -11.09 -1.01 -12.30
C ALA A 159 -12.52 -1.42 -11.91
N TYR A 160 -12.86 -1.18 -10.63
CA TYR A 160 -14.17 -1.50 -10.06
C TYR A 160 -15.16 -0.35 -10.18
N ILE A 161 -16.44 -0.70 -10.43
CA ILE A 161 -17.57 0.22 -10.41
C ILE A 161 -18.79 -0.41 -9.73
N ARG A 162 -19.48 0.36 -8.89
CA ARG A 162 -20.62 -0.15 -8.12
C ARG A 162 -21.80 -0.53 -9.02
N CYS A 163 -22.28 -1.77 -8.86
CA CYS A 163 -23.45 -2.30 -9.57
C CYS A 163 -24.67 -1.37 -9.54
N ALA A 164 -25.11 -0.96 -8.35
CA ALA A 164 -26.36 -0.23 -8.14
C ALA A 164 -26.41 1.12 -8.89
N ASP A 165 -25.25 1.74 -9.07
CA ASP A 165 -25.17 3.08 -9.65
C ASP A 165 -24.95 3.06 -11.16
N THR A 166 -24.41 1.97 -11.71
CA THR A 166 -23.79 1.99 -13.04
C THR A 166 -24.32 0.94 -14.02
N GLN A 167 -24.79 -0.23 -13.57
CA GLN A 167 -25.30 -1.26 -14.47
C GLN A 167 -26.55 -0.73 -15.20
N TYR A 168 -26.61 -0.93 -16.53
CA TYR A 168 -27.60 -0.35 -17.45
C TYR A 168 -27.63 1.19 -17.50
N LYS A 169 -26.56 1.84 -17.04
CA LYS A 169 -26.40 3.31 -17.03
C LYS A 169 -25.07 3.69 -17.70
N ASP A 170 -24.10 4.12 -16.91
CA ASP A 170 -22.80 4.65 -17.35
C ASP A 170 -21.63 3.68 -17.08
N ALA A 171 -21.89 2.39 -16.84
CA ALA A 171 -20.88 1.38 -16.52
C ALA A 171 -19.64 1.44 -17.41
N VAL A 172 -19.80 1.38 -18.73
CA VAL A 172 -18.67 1.40 -19.67
C VAL A 172 -17.81 2.66 -19.49
N ALA A 173 -18.44 3.84 -19.37
CA ALA A 173 -17.72 5.10 -19.20
C ALA A 173 -16.98 5.15 -17.86
N ARG A 174 -17.62 4.69 -16.78
CA ARG A 174 -17.00 4.65 -15.45
C ARG A 174 -15.84 3.68 -15.38
N THR A 175 -15.97 2.49 -15.97
CA THR A 175 -14.85 1.53 -16.05
C THR A 175 -13.67 2.12 -16.80
N MET A 176 -13.90 2.86 -17.89
CA MET A 176 -12.85 3.58 -18.62
C MET A 176 -12.14 4.63 -17.76
N GLU A 177 -12.89 5.39 -16.95
CA GLU A 177 -12.31 6.34 -15.98
C GLU A 177 -11.44 5.64 -14.92
N GLN A 178 -11.84 4.45 -14.47
CA GLN A 178 -11.07 3.66 -13.51
C GLN A 178 -9.79 3.06 -14.13
N ILE A 179 -9.88 2.54 -15.35
CA ILE A 179 -8.71 2.08 -16.12
C ILE A 179 -7.73 3.26 -16.32
N ASP A 180 -8.24 4.43 -16.67
CA ASP A 180 -7.42 5.64 -16.84
C ASP A 180 -6.73 6.07 -15.54
N VAL A 181 -7.45 6.17 -14.42
CA VAL A 181 -6.84 6.60 -13.15
C VAL A 181 -5.76 5.61 -12.69
N ALA A 182 -5.99 4.30 -12.83
CA ALA A 182 -4.99 3.28 -12.51
C ALA A 182 -3.72 3.47 -13.37
N LYS A 183 -3.86 3.65 -14.69
CA LYS A 183 -2.72 3.93 -15.59
C LYS A 183 -1.97 5.20 -15.22
N ARG A 184 -2.69 6.27 -14.87
CA ARG A 184 -2.08 7.55 -14.46
C ARG A 184 -1.36 7.45 -13.12
N VAL A 185 -1.87 6.67 -12.16
CA VAL A 185 -1.16 6.39 -10.90
C VAL A 185 0.14 5.64 -11.19
N ILE A 186 0.09 4.57 -11.99
CA ILE A 186 1.29 3.81 -12.36
C ILE A 186 2.32 4.72 -13.04
N ALA A 187 1.89 5.55 -13.99
CA ALA A 187 2.77 6.49 -14.69
C ALA A 187 3.33 7.61 -13.81
N LYS A 188 2.65 7.96 -12.70
CA LYS A 188 3.10 8.98 -11.75
C LYS A 188 4.28 8.50 -10.89
N TYR A 189 4.41 7.19 -10.67
CA TYR A 189 5.45 6.57 -9.83
C TYR A 189 6.33 5.59 -10.63
N PRO A 190 7.03 6.03 -11.70
CA PRO A 190 7.73 5.13 -12.63
C PRO A 190 8.97 4.47 -12.04
N ASP A 191 9.52 4.99 -10.95
CA ASP A 191 10.66 4.40 -10.24
C ASP A 191 10.25 3.19 -9.40
N ASP A 192 8.97 3.12 -9.01
CA ASP A 192 8.42 2.05 -8.17
C ASP A 192 7.47 1.11 -8.91
N LEU A 193 6.67 1.64 -9.84
CA LEU A 193 5.62 0.92 -10.53
C LEU A 193 5.96 0.78 -12.02
N LYS A 194 5.75 -0.41 -12.58
CA LYS A 194 5.90 -0.66 -14.02
C LYS A 194 4.60 -1.21 -14.57
N PHE A 195 3.98 -0.49 -15.51
CA PHE A 195 2.80 -1.01 -16.20
C PHE A 195 3.20 -2.22 -17.06
N VAL A 196 2.58 -3.37 -16.81
CA VAL A 196 2.87 -4.63 -17.51
C VAL A 196 1.58 -5.34 -17.90
N THR A 197 1.68 -6.17 -18.93
CA THR A 197 0.51 -6.86 -19.47
C THR A 197 0.78 -8.33 -19.83
N SER A 198 1.86 -8.90 -19.29
CA SER A 198 2.28 -10.28 -19.50
C SER A 198 3.04 -10.81 -18.28
N ALA A 199 3.14 -12.13 -18.15
CA ALA A 199 3.96 -12.78 -17.14
C ALA A 199 5.44 -12.36 -17.27
N ASP A 200 6.00 -12.36 -18.49
CA ASP A 200 7.36 -11.87 -18.74
C ASP A 200 7.58 -10.43 -18.27
N GLY A 201 6.54 -9.58 -18.41
CA GLY A 201 6.57 -8.21 -17.92
C GLY A 201 6.63 -8.13 -16.40
N ILE A 202 5.92 -9.01 -15.67
CA ILE A 202 6.01 -9.12 -14.21
C ILE A 202 7.45 -9.48 -13.80
N GLU A 203 8.03 -10.50 -14.43
CA GLU A 203 9.40 -10.93 -14.18
C GLU A 203 10.42 -9.83 -14.48
N GLU A 204 10.21 -9.06 -15.54
CA GLU A 204 11.04 -7.92 -15.90
C GLU A 204 10.92 -6.78 -14.87
N ALA A 205 9.71 -6.44 -14.44
CA ALA A 205 9.49 -5.44 -13.39
C ALA A 205 10.20 -5.85 -12.09
N PHE A 206 10.06 -7.11 -11.69
CA PHE A 206 10.69 -7.63 -10.49
C PHE A 206 12.22 -7.56 -10.55
N ARG A 207 12.84 -7.94 -11.69
CA ARG A 207 14.31 -7.77 -11.90
C ARG A 207 14.75 -6.32 -11.84
N GLU A 208 13.91 -5.39 -12.29
CA GLU A 208 14.14 -3.94 -12.20
C GLU A 208 13.86 -3.37 -10.80
N LYS A 209 13.49 -4.21 -9.83
CA LYS A 209 13.09 -3.82 -8.46
C LYS A 209 11.87 -2.90 -8.44
N LYS A 210 10.96 -3.11 -9.39
CA LYS A 210 9.67 -2.42 -9.51
C LYS A 210 8.53 -3.39 -9.28
N ILE A 211 7.38 -2.83 -8.90
CA ILE A 211 6.13 -3.55 -8.77
C ILE A 211 5.48 -3.63 -10.15
N GLY A 212 5.42 -4.85 -10.71
CA GLY A 212 4.65 -5.13 -11.91
C GLY A 212 3.18 -4.78 -11.69
N SER A 213 2.66 -3.83 -12.46
CA SER A 213 1.32 -3.27 -12.26
C SER A 213 0.43 -3.62 -13.44
N LEU A 214 -0.56 -4.47 -13.19
CA LEU A 214 -1.53 -4.95 -14.19
C LEU A 214 -2.89 -4.30 -13.94
N LEU A 215 -3.72 -4.27 -14.98
CA LEU A 215 -5.07 -3.72 -14.91
C LEU A 215 -6.10 -4.84 -15.07
N VAL A 216 -7.18 -4.71 -14.32
CA VAL A 216 -8.25 -5.72 -14.27
C VAL A 216 -9.59 -5.04 -14.15
N VAL A 217 -10.65 -5.71 -14.56
CA VAL A 217 -12.02 -5.18 -14.46
C VAL A 217 -12.85 -6.09 -13.56
N GLU A 218 -13.44 -5.53 -12.53
CA GLU A 218 -14.31 -6.29 -11.64
C GLU A 218 -15.79 -6.06 -11.99
N GLY A 219 -16.41 -7.14 -12.46
CA GLY A 219 -17.83 -7.21 -12.77
C GLY A 219 -18.14 -7.05 -14.25
N GLY A 220 -18.80 -8.07 -14.80
CA GLY A 220 -19.20 -8.15 -16.21
C GLY A 220 -20.24 -7.12 -16.65
N HIS A 221 -20.89 -6.41 -15.71
CA HIS A 221 -21.72 -5.25 -16.06
C HIS A 221 -20.90 -4.13 -16.73
N SER A 222 -19.59 -4.10 -16.51
CA SER A 222 -18.65 -3.17 -17.15
C SER A 222 -18.62 -3.26 -18.68
N ILE A 223 -18.93 -4.43 -19.27
CA ILE A 223 -18.97 -4.60 -20.73
C ILE A 223 -20.36 -4.33 -21.32
N ASP A 224 -21.37 -4.07 -20.47
CA ASP A 224 -22.77 -3.85 -20.84
C ASP A 224 -23.28 -4.85 -21.92
N SER A 225 -22.94 -6.13 -21.72
CA SER A 225 -23.22 -7.24 -22.63
C SER A 225 -22.73 -7.02 -24.09
N ARG A 226 -21.55 -6.43 -24.27
CA ARG A 226 -20.93 -6.19 -25.59
C ARG A 226 -19.50 -6.71 -25.64
N LEU A 227 -19.27 -7.75 -26.45
CA LEU A 227 -17.91 -8.29 -26.69
C LEU A 227 -16.96 -7.25 -27.31
N ALA A 228 -17.48 -6.24 -28.02
CA ALA A 228 -16.66 -5.13 -28.51
C ALA A 228 -16.02 -4.35 -27.36
N VAL A 229 -16.75 -4.12 -26.26
CA VAL A 229 -16.22 -3.42 -25.08
C VAL A 229 -15.18 -4.28 -24.37
N LEU A 230 -15.43 -5.58 -24.23
CA LEU A 230 -14.46 -6.54 -23.68
C LEU A 230 -13.12 -6.48 -24.44
N ARG A 231 -13.16 -6.50 -25.78
CA ARG A 231 -11.96 -6.36 -26.61
C ARG A 231 -11.25 -5.02 -26.39
N LEU A 232 -12.00 -3.92 -26.31
CA LEU A 232 -11.42 -2.60 -26.07
C LEU A 232 -10.75 -2.52 -24.70
N PHE A 233 -11.32 -3.12 -23.66
CA PHE A 233 -10.66 -3.23 -22.35
C PHE A 233 -9.34 -4.00 -22.45
N TYR A 234 -9.31 -5.12 -23.19
CA TYR A 234 -8.07 -5.86 -23.43
C TYR A 234 -6.98 -5.00 -24.10
N GLU A 235 -7.34 -4.25 -25.15
CA GLU A 235 -6.45 -3.32 -25.86
C GLU A 235 -5.92 -2.20 -24.94
N LEU A 236 -6.72 -1.77 -23.96
CA LEU A 236 -6.30 -0.78 -22.97
C LEU A 236 -5.33 -1.35 -21.91
N GLY A 237 -5.19 -2.68 -21.86
CA GLY A 237 -4.26 -3.37 -20.98
C GLY A 237 -4.89 -4.27 -19.93
N VAL A 238 -6.22 -4.45 -19.94
CA VAL A 238 -6.91 -5.31 -18.98
C VAL A 238 -6.53 -6.77 -19.20
N ARG A 239 -6.22 -7.50 -18.12
CA ARG A 239 -5.74 -8.90 -18.20
C ARG A 239 -6.60 -9.94 -17.50
N TYR A 240 -7.51 -9.54 -16.62
CA TYR A 240 -8.67 -10.37 -16.28
C TYR A 240 -9.94 -9.54 -16.19
N MET A 241 -11.07 -10.22 -16.29
CA MET A 241 -12.36 -9.67 -15.92
C MET A 241 -13.09 -10.64 -14.98
N THR A 242 -13.61 -10.12 -13.86
CA THR A 242 -14.51 -10.86 -12.96
C THR A 242 -15.89 -10.92 -13.60
N LEU A 243 -16.45 -12.13 -13.78
CA LEU A 243 -17.68 -12.30 -14.57
C LEU A 243 -18.89 -11.56 -13.99
N THR A 244 -18.97 -11.48 -12.67
CA THR A 244 -19.96 -10.67 -11.94
C THR A 244 -19.27 -9.91 -10.81
N HIS A 245 -19.96 -8.94 -10.23
CA HIS A 245 -19.64 -8.48 -8.87
C HIS A 245 -20.79 -8.99 -7.97
N SER A 246 -21.22 -8.27 -6.94
CA SER A 246 -22.41 -8.57 -6.12
C SER A 246 -23.75 -8.32 -6.83
N CYS A 247 -23.80 -8.43 -8.15
CA CYS A 247 -25.02 -8.30 -8.94
C CYS A 247 -24.98 -9.20 -10.17
N ASN A 248 -26.13 -9.75 -10.54
CA ASN A 248 -26.29 -10.51 -11.77
C ASN A 248 -26.08 -9.59 -12.97
N THR A 249 -25.51 -10.15 -14.02
CA THR A 249 -25.57 -9.60 -15.37
C THR A 249 -26.69 -10.32 -16.14
N PRO A 250 -27.08 -9.87 -17.36
CA PRO A 250 -28.01 -10.64 -18.20
C PRO A 250 -27.54 -12.06 -18.59
N TRP A 251 -26.32 -12.45 -18.20
CA TRP A 251 -25.66 -13.64 -18.73
C TRP A 251 -24.86 -14.45 -17.70
N ALA A 252 -24.78 -13.99 -16.45
CA ALA A 252 -24.15 -14.70 -15.34
C ALA A 252 -24.77 -14.27 -14.01
N ASP A 253 -25.09 -15.24 -13.16
CA ASP A 253 -25.56 -15.00 -11.79
C ASP A 253 -24.40 -14.77 -10.81
N ALA A 254 -24.57 -13.79 -9.94
CA ALA A 254 -23.66 -13.48 -8.83
C ALA A 254 -23.93 -14.37 -7.61
N SER A 255 -22.91 -14.56 -6.78
CA SER A 255 -22.92 -15.38 -5.55
C SER A 255 -24.00 -15.01 -4.55
N THR A 256 -24.49 -13.78 -4.55
CA THR A 256 -25.60 -13.37 -3.66
C THR A 256 -26.86 -14.20 -3.88
N ILE A 257 -27.02 -14.82 -5.05
CA ILE A 257 -28.14 -15.71 -5.35
C ILE A 257 -28.10 -17.01 -4.54
N ASP A 258 -26.91 -17.45 -4.10
CA ASP A 258 -26.74 -18.72 -3.38
C ASP A 258 -27.28 -18.64 -1.93
N ASP A 259 -27.53 -17.43 -1.42
CA ASP A 259 -28.16 -17.19 -0.11
C ASP A 259 -29.70 -17.13 -0.19
N GLU A 260 -30.29 -17.16 -1.39
CA GLU A 260 -31.75 -17.13 -1.55
C GLU A 260 -32.37 -18.50 -1.22
N ILE A 261 -33.60 -18.50 -0.67
CA ILE A 261 -34.30 -19.74 -0.26
C ILE A 261 -34.79 -20.53 -1.48
N GLU A 262 -35.22 -19.83 -2.54
CA GLU A 262 -35.70 -20.42 -3.80
C GLU A 262 -35.13 -19.62 -4.99
N PRO A 263 -33.81 -19.72 -5.24
CA PRO A 263 -33.16 -18.90 -6.25
C PRO A 263 -33.65 -19.26 -7.65
N GLN A 264 -33.88 -18.23 -8.47
CA GLN A 264 -34.08 -18.41 -9.91
C GLN A 264 -32.72 -18.34 -10.61
N LEU A 265 -32.05 -19.50 -10.68
CA LEU A 265 -30.74 -19.63 -11.30
C LEU A 265 -30.83 -19.60 -12.83
N ASN A 266 -30.16 -18.64 -13.44
CA ASN A 266 -29.79 -18.62 -14.86
C ASN A 266 -28.43 -19.28 -15.11
N ASN A 267 -27.60 -19.43 -14.06
CA ASN A 267 -26.19 -19.81 -14.13
C ASN A 267 -25.46 -19.00 -15.21
N LEU A 268 -24.66 -19.64 -16.05
CA LEU A 268 -24.05 -19.00 -17.22
C LEU A 268 -24.95 -19.22 -18.45
N SER A 269 -25.46 -18.13 -19.02
CA SER A 269 -26.32 -18.23 -20.21
C SER A 269 -25.55 -18.65 -21.45
N ASP A 270 -26.28 -19.03 -22.51
CA ASP A 270 -25.70 -19.29 -23.84
C ASP A 270 -24.88 -18.10 -24.36
N TRP A 271 -25.31 -16.87 -24.06
CA TRP A 271 -24.56 -15.67 -24.39
C TRP A 271 -23.31 -15.53 -23.51
N GLY A 272 -23.42 -15.82 -22.22
CA GLY A 272 -22.29 -15.82 -21.27
C GLY A 272 -21.17 -16.79 -21.68
N ARG A 273 -21.50 -17.94 -22.28
CA ARG A 273 -20.49 -18.84 -22.86
C ARG A 273 -19.65 -18.18 -23.96
N ASN A 274 -20.24 -17.29 -24.76
CA ASN A 274 -19.48 -16.53 -25.76
C ASN A 274 -18.51 -15.54 -25.12
N VAL A 275 -18.83 -15.00 -23.92
CA VAL A 275 -17.89 -14.16 -23.16
C VAL A 275 -16.68 -14.97 -22.73
N ILE A 276 -16.89 -16.14 -22.13
CA ILE A 276 -15.82 -17.08 -21.74
C ILE A 276 -14.90 -17.38 -22.93
N TRP A 277 -15.46 -17.75 -24.08
CA TRP A 277 -14.66 -18.08 -25.26
C TRP A 277 -13.95 -16.88 -25.87
N GLU A 278 -14.54 -15.69 -25.83
CA GLU A 278 -13.85 -14.47 -26.28
C GLU A 278 -12.69 -14.12 -25.34
N MET A 279 -12.85 -14.28 -24.03
CA MET A 279 -11.76 -14.11 -23.05
C MET A 279 -10.63 -15.13 -23.31
N ASN A 280 -10.96 -16.41 -23.52
CA ASN A 280 -9.97 -17.40 -23.92
C ASN A 280 -9.26 -17.03 -25.23
N ARG A 281 -9.99 -16.56 -26.26
CA ARG A 281 -9.42 -16.16 -27.55
C ARG A 281 -8.48 -14.97 -27.42
N LEU A 282 -8.79 -14.02 -26.54
CA LEU A 282 -7.95 -12.85 -26.25
C LEU A 282 -6.72 -13.21 -25.41
N GLY A 283 -6.75 -14.33 -24.67
CA GLY A 283 -5.78 -14.56 -23.60
C GLY A 283 -6.02 -13.62 -22.40
N MET A 284 -7.28 -13.28 -22.15
CA MET A 284 -7.72 -12.61 -20.92
C MET A 284 -8.10 -13.68 -19.90
N MET A 285 -7.55 -13.61 -18.70
CA MET A 285 -7.90 -14.55 -17.62
C MET A 285 -9.36 -14.35 -17.21
N ILE A 286 -10.01 -15.47 -16.91
CA ILE A 286 -11.40 -15.50 -16.46
C ILE A 286 -11.38 -15.56 -14.94
N ASP A 287 -11.87 -14.49 -14.31
CA ASP A 287 -12.00 -14.43 -12.87
C ASP A 287 -13.43 -14.79 -12.45
N ILE A 288 -13.53 -15.80 -11.58
CA ILE A 288 -14.78 -16.35 -11.04
C ILE A 288 -14.93 -16.09 -9.55
N SER A 289 -14.19 -15.12 -8.99
CA SER A 289 -14.65 -14.44 -7.77
C SER A 289 -16.02 -13.79 -8.02
N HIS A 290 -16.79 -13.56 -6.95
CA HIS A 290 -18.16 -13.02 -6.94
C HIS A 290 -19.27 -13.84 -7.60
N VAL A 291 -18.99 -14.84 -8.43
CA VAL A 291 -20.02 -15.57 -9.17
C VAL A 291 -20.72 -16.62 -8.29
N SER A 292 -21.94 -17.01 -8.68
CA SER A 292 -22.67 -18.10 -8.02
C SER A 292 -21.97 -19.45 -8.18
N TYR A 293 -22.24 -20.37 -7.26
CA TYR A 293 -21.75 -21.75 -7.33
C TYR A 293 -22.03 -22.39 -8.70
N GLY A 294 -23.22 -22.17 -9.26
CA GLY A 294 -23.56 -22.67 -10.60
C GLY A 294 -22.68 -22.08 -11.71
N VAL A 295 -22.40 -20.78 -11.66
CA VAL A 295 -21.50 -20.12 -12.62
C VAL A 295 -20.05 -20.56 -12.44
N MET A 296 -19.58 -20.83 -11.21
CA MET A 296 -18.22 -21.35 -10.98
C MET A 296 -17.99 -22.63 -11.80
N ARG A 297 -18.93 -23.58 -11.69
CA ARG A 297 -18.86 -24.88 -12.38
C ARG A 297 -19.00 -24.75 -13.88
N ASP A 298 -19.91 -23.91 -14.35
CA ASP A 298 -20.07 -23.66 -15.79
C ASP A 298 -18.82 -23.00 -16.39
N ALA A 299 -18.24 -22.00 -15.72
CA ALA A 299 -17.02 -21.33 -16.19
C ALA A 299 -15.84 -22.31 -16.26
N ILE A 300 -15.63 -23.14 -15.24
CA ILE A 300 -14.60 -24.19 -15.25
C ILE A 300 -14.83 -25.16 -16.41
N ARG A 301 -16.08 -25.60 -16.62
CA ARG A 301 -16.45 -26.55 -17.68
C ARG A 301 -16.25 -25.99 -19.09
N TYR A 302 -16.61 -24.73 -19.33
CA TYR A 302 -16.62 -24.14 -20.68
C TYR A 302 -15.32 -23.44 -21.05
N SER A 303 -14.49 -23.06 -20.08
CA SER A 303 -13.20 -22.42 -20.33
C SER A 303 -12.22 -23.41 -20.97
N LYS A 304 -11.45 -22.91 -21.93
CA LYS A 304 -10.35 -23.64 -22.58
C LYS A 304 -8.98 -23.37 -21.96
N ALA A 305 -8.95 -22.56 -20.90
CA ALA A 305 -7.76 -22.18 -20.17
C ALA A 305 -8.06 -22.18 -18.65
N PRO A 306 -7.02 -22.22 -17.80
CA PRO A 306 -7.18 -22.05 -16.37
C PRO A 306 -8.00 -20.81 -15.99
N VAL A 307 -8.93 -20.96 -15.06
CA VAL A 307 -9.65 -19.85 -14.44
C VAL A 307 -8.97 -19.43 -13.14
N ILE A 308 -9.28 -18.24 -12.64
CA ILE A 308 -8.81 -17.76 -11.35
C ILE A 308 -9.99 -17.42 -10.45
N PHE A 309 -9.80 -17.53 -9.14
CA PHE A 309 -10.53 -16.71 -8.18
C PHE A 309 -9.54 -15.65 -7.70
N SER A 310 -9.69 -14.41 -8.14
CA SER A 310 -8.74 -13.32 -7.83
C SER A 310 -8.72 -12.92 -6.35
N HIS A 311 -9.83 -13.15 -5.63
CA HIS A 311 -9.97 -12.88 -4.20
C HIS A 311 -11.15 -13.70 -3.62
N SER A 312 -10.94 -14.97 -3.30
CA SER A 312 -11.95 -15.80 -2.61
C SER A 312 -11.30 -16.81 -1.68
N SER A 313 -12.03 -17.22 -0.63
CA SER A 313 -11.48 -18.07 0.44
C SER A 313 -12.23 -19.41 0.51
N SER A 314 -11.82 -20.33 1.40
CA SER A 314 -12.49 -21.64 1.56
C SER A 314 -13.86 -21.58 2.24
N HIS A 315 -14.89 -22.15 1.59
CA HIS A 315 -16.24 -22.26 2.13
C HIS A 315 -16.33 -23.28 3.28
N LYS A 316 -15.47 -24.31 3.25
CA LYS A 316 -15.40 -25.31 4.33
C LYS A 316 -14.94 -24.71 5.65
N VAL A 317 -14.02 -23.74 5.59
CA VAL A 317 -13.50 -23.04 6.77
C VAL A 317 -14.51 -22.01 7.29
N PHE A 318 -15.13 -21.24 6.40
CA PHE A 318 -16.19 -20.30 6.74
C PHE A 318 -17.28 -20.29 5.67
N GLN A 319 -18.50 -20.66 6.06
CA GLN A 319 -19.64 -20.79 5.15
C GLN A 319 -20.19 -19.42 4.78
N HIS A 320 -19.75 -18.93 3.62
CA HIS A 320 -20.16 -17.66 3.05
C HIS A 320 -20.23 -17.82 1.54
N HIS A 321 -21.27 -17.29 0.87
CA HIS A 321 -21.48 -17.45 -0.57
C HIS A 321 -20.31 -16.95 -1.44
N ARG A 322 -19.49 -16.02 -0.93
CA ARG A 322 -18.25 -15.56 -1.58
C ARG A 322 -17.10 -16.58 -1.57
N ASN A 323 -17.20 -17.66 -0.81
CA ASN A 323 -16.14 -18.64 -0.64
C ASN A 323 -16.37 -19.90 -1.49
N VAL A 324 -15.26 -20.58 -1.83
CA VAL A 324 -15.22 -21.70 -2.77
C VAL A 324 -15.47 -23.03 -2.07
N GLN A 325 -16.39 -23.82 -2.60
CA GLN A 325 -16.75 -25.16 -2.12
C GLN A 325 -15.72 -26.23 -2.56
N ASP A 326 -15.58 -27.31 -1.77
CA ASP A 326 -14.53 -28.33 -1.97
C ASP A 326 -14.64 -29.10 -3.29
N ASP A 327 -15.85 -29.27 -3.81
CA ASP A 327 -16.08 -29.87 -5.12
C ASP A 327 -15.60 -28.97 -6.26
N VAL A 328 -15.83 -27.65 -6.16
CA VAL A 328 -15.27 -26.65 -7.09
C VAL A 328 -13.74 -26.62 -7.00
N LEU A 329 -13.18 -26.69 -5.79
CA LEU A 329 -11.73 -26.82 -5.59
C LEU A 329 -11.17 -28.07 -6.28
N THR A 330 -11.91 -29.18 -6.25
CA THR A 330 -11.50 -30.43 -6.93
C THR A 330 -11.56 -30.28 -8.45
N GLU A 331 -12.61 -29.67 -8.99
CA GLU A 331 -12.72 -29.36 -10.43
C GLU A 331 -11.60 -28.42 -10.91
N LEU A 332 -11.14 -27.51 -10.04
CA LEU A 332 -10.08 -26.55 -10.35
C LEU A 332 -8.71 -27.22 -10.60
N ILE A 333 -8.45 -28.37 -9.99
CA ILE A 333 -7.20 -29.13 -10.17
C ILE A 333 -7.07 -29.56 -11.64
N GLU A 334 -8.11 -30.16 -12.21
CA GLU A 334 -8.13 -30.59 -13.61
C GLU A 334 -8.11 -29.40 -14.58
N ASN A 335 -8.75 -28.29 -14.19
CA ASN A 335 -8.73 -27.05 -14.96
C ASN A 335 -7.35 -26.36 -14.98
N GLY A 336 -6.51 -26.60 -13.96
CA GLY A 336 -5.23 -25.93 -13.78
C GLY A 336 -5.34 -24.52 -13.17
N GLY A 337 -6.50 -24.17 -12.61
CA GLY A 337 -6.78 -22.83 -12.09
C GLY A 337 -6.21 -22.56 -10.70
N ILE A 338 -6.48 -21.38 -10.14
CA ILE A 338 -5.91 -20.95 -8.85
C ILE A 338 -6.95 -20.22 -7.99
N VAL A 339 -6.91 -20.45 -6.68
CA VAL A 339 -7.63 -19.63 -5.69
C VAL A 339 -6.67 -18.67 -5.01
N MET A 340 -6.88 -17.38 -5.22
CA MET A 340 -6.13 -16.31 -4.55
C MET A 340 -6.90 -15.90 -3.30
N VAL A 341 -6.35 -16.20 -2.12
CA VAL A 341 -7.08 -16.12 -0.84
C VAL A 341 -7.34 -14.67 -0.43
N ASN A 342 -8.60 -14.39 -0.10
CA ASN A 342 -9.11 -13.09 0.36
C ASN A 342 -8.89 -12.92 1.88
N PHE A 343 -8.62 -11.69 2.33
CA PHE A 343 -8.35 -11.37 3.74
C PHE A 343 -9.50 -10.66 4.46
N TYR A 344 -10.62 -10.38 3.78
CA TYR A 344 -11.76 -9.65 4.32
C TYR A 344 -12.38 -10.38 5.51
N PRO A 345 -12.46 -9.74 6.71
CA PRO A 345 -12.87 -10.43 7.93
C PRO A 345 -14.23 -11.14 7.89
N LEU A 346 -15.17 -10.61 7.10
CA LEU A 346 -16.50 -11.23 6.94
C LEU A 346 -16.48 -12.47 6.06
N PHE A 347 -15.45 -12.65 5.22
CA PHE A 347 -15.30 -13.84 4.38
C PHE A 347 -14.39 -14.87 5.02
N VAL A 348 -13.48 -14.47 5.93
CA VAL A 348 -12.58 -15.40 6.63
C VAL A 348 -13.04 -15.77 8.05
N GLY A 349 -14.19 -15.26 8.49
CA GLY A 349 -14.78 -15.59 9.79
C GLY A 349 -13.95 -15.09 10.99
N GLY A 350 -13.29 -13.95 10.86
CA GLY A 350 -12.48 -13.33 11.91
C GLY A 350 -11.49 -12.30 11.38
N ASN A 351 -10.77 -11.62 12.26
CA ASN A 351 -9.91 -10.48 11.92
C ASN A 351 -8.42 -10.71 12.26
N THR A 352 -7.99 -11.97 12.31
CA THR A 352 -6.60 -12.36 12.63
C THR A 352 -5.94 -13.08 11.46
N ILE A 353 -4.60 -13.04 11.41
CA ILE A 353 -3.83 -13.80 10.41
C ILE A 353 -4.08 -15.32 10.53
N ASP A 354 -4.35 -15.83 11.74
CA ASP A 354 -4.67 -17.24 11.96
C ASP A 354 -5.98 -17.64 11.28
N ASN A 355 -6.96 -16.73 11.18
CA ASN A 355 -8.18 -16.98 10.41
C ASN A 355 -7.83 -17.18 8.93
N VAL A 356 -7.04 -16.27 8.35
CA VAL A 356 -6.59 -16.33 6.95
C VAL A 356 -5.80 -17.62 6.68
N VAL A 357 -4.83 -17.96 7.54
CA VAL A 357 -3.97 -19.15 7.39
C VAL A 357 -4.78 -20.46 7.39
N LYS A 358 -5.92 -20.52 8.09
CA LYS A 358 -6.83 -21.70 8.02
C LYS A 358 -7.37 -21.92 6.62
N HIS A 359 -7.73 -20.85 5.89
CA HIS A 359 -8.17 -20.97 4.50
C HIS A 359 -7.03 -21.45 3.60
N PHE A 360 -5.81 -20.94 3.79
CA PHE A 360 -4.63 -21.43 3.05
C PHE A 360 -4.40 -22.93 3.26
N ASN A 361 -4.39 -23.37 4.52
CA ASN A 361 -4.15 -24.76 4.88
C ASN A 361 -5.26 -25.69 4.34
N HIS A 362 -6.51 -25.24 4.35
CA HIS A 362 -7.62 -26.03 3.81
C HIS A 362 -7.55 -26.15 2.28
N ILE A 363 -7.38 -25.03 1.55
CA ILE A 363 -7.29 -25.07 0.09
C ILE A 363 -6.10 -25.94 -0.34
N LYS A 364 -4.95 -25.77 0.32
CA LYS A 364 -3.76 -26.61 0.10
C LYS A 364 -3.99 -28.09 0.39
N SER A 365 -4.81 -28.45 1.39
CA SER A 365 -5.07 -29.85 1.72
C SER A 365 -5.94 -30.55 0.68
N VAL A 366 -6.79 -29.80 -0.03
CA VAL A 366 -7.65 -30.30 -1.10
C VAL A 366 -6.91 -30.31 -2.44
N THR A 367 -6.26 -29.22 -2.79
CA THR A 367 -5.73 -28.96 -4.15
C THR A 367 -4.23 -29.18 -4.30
N GLY A 368 -3.48 -29.24 -3.19
CA GLY A 368 -2.02 -29.10 -3.20
C GLY A 368 -1.56 -27.64 -3.24
N PRO A 369 -0.24 -27.39 -3.30
CA PRO A 369 0.31 -26.04 -3.21
C PRO A 369 0.26 -25.24 -4.52
N ASP A 370 -0.01 -25.87 -5.67
CA ASP A 370 0.11 -25.23 -6.99
C ASP A 370 -1.15 -24.45 -7.40
N HIS A 371 -2.25 -24.59 -6.66
CA HIS A 371 -3.55 -23.96 -6.97
C HIS A 371 -3.96 -22.89 -5.95
N ILE A 372 -2.99 -22.32 -5.22
CA ILE A 372 -3.22 -21.33 -4.19
C ILE A 372 -2.34 -20.09 -4.36
N GLY A 373 -2.95 -18.90 -4.20
CA GLY A 373 -2.28 -17.60 -4.28
C GLY A 373 -2.82 -16.61 -3.23
N ILE A 374 -2.46 -15.34 -3.39
CA ILE A 374 -2.87 -14.24 -2.50
C ILE A 374 -3.68 -13.21 -3.30
N GLY A 375 -4.86 -12.87 -2.80
CA GLY A 375 -5.74 -11.88 -3.39
C GLY A 375 -6.40 -11.10 -2.28
N GLY A 376 -5.61 -10.26 -1.62
CA GLY A 376 -5.91 -9.78 -0.28
C GLY A 376 -7.19 -8.96 -0.17
N ASP A 377 -7.68 -8.42 -1.28
CA ASP A 377 -8.86 -7.55 -1.32
C ASP A 377 -8.63 -6.31 -0.45
N HIS A 378 -7.42 -5.75 -0.61
CA HIS A 378 -7.05 -4.52 0.08
C HIS A 378 -7.68 -3.34 -0.63
N ASP A 379 -8.07 -2.37 0.21
CA ASP A 379 -8.76 -1.14 -0.17
C ASP A 379 -10.24 -1.40 -0.50
#